data_AF-A0A838IM54-F1
#
_entry.id   AF-A0A838IM54-F1
#
_cell.length_a   1.000
_cell.length_b   1.000
_cell.length_c   1.000
_cell.angle_alpha   90.00
_cell.angle_beta   90.00
_cell.angle_gamma   90.00
#
_symmetry.space_group_name_H-M   'P 1'
#
loop_
_entity.id
_entity.type
_entity.pdbx_description
1 polymer ?
#
loop_
_entity_poly.entity_id
_entity_poly.type
_entity_poly.pdbx_seq_one_letter_code
_entity_poly.pdbx_strand_id
1 'polypeptide(L)'
;MKTLPPIICAALLAAAMVFAGCGSDACQDDAGCESGYRCADPGGIFFAKSVCILASALPDAGPDSGGPDSGGPDSDANADVSHDIVDTEDAGDDVFEAGCTGGSCPTHCDDGLLNGDETDIDCGGGLCEPCADEQKCSTHADCASASCFFGVCTPDRCGYAWTPISSTRQPSGRRGHQMAYDARRERVVLFGGNDGLLLADTWEWDGKDWTLVANSGPPARFNHAMAYDPVLERVVLFGGESTELHGDTWLWDGERWTSAPIAPEPRRNAALVYDAESGGVILFGGIGGDDDVVYGDTWLLAAGSWSQVSNSGPSPRWNHAMAADSARDQIVLFGGSDLNTAYADTWQWGRAGWTPRAIAGPPARASAAMAFDPTLGQSVLFGGFSSVRLGDSWIYDGVDWKESAGASPSPRSQMSMVYDAARRHTLLFGGWNGSQIFRETWAFVPRADCP
;
A
#
# COMPACT_ATOMS: atom_id res chain seq x y z
N MET A 1 -20.39 -5.40 -56.23
CA MET A 1 -19.95 -4.15 -55.57
C MET A 1 -18.82 -4.50 -54.62
N LYS A 2 -17.65 -3.92 -54.86
CA LYS A 2 -16.41 -3.81 -54.07
C LYS A 2 -16.06 -4.88 -53.00
N THR A 3 -14.98 -5.60 -53.29
CA THR A 3 -14.08 -6.30 -52.36
C THR A 3 -13.10 -5.35 -51.66
N LEU A 4 -12.78 -5.60 -50.38
CA LEU A 4 -11.60 -5.13 -49.63
C LEU A 4 -11.08 -6.30 -48.74
N PRO A 5 -9.75 -6.46 -48.51
CA PRO A 5 -9.13 -7.70 -47.99
C PRO A 5 -8.81 -7.68 -46.47
N PRO A 6 -8.45 -8.82 -45.85
CA PRO A 6 -8.17 -8.92 -44.42
C PRO A 6 -6.71 -8.50 -44.13
N ILE A 7 -6.50 -7.32 -43.55
CA ILE A 7 -5.21 -6.91 -42.96
C ILE A 7 -5.48 -6.22 -41.63
N ILE A 8 -5.76 -6.98 -40.57
CA ILE A 8 -5.46 -6.60 -39.19
C ILE A 8 -5.17 -7.88 -38.40
N CYS A 9 -4.06 -8.55 -38.71
CA CYS A 9 -3.45 -9.52 -37.80
C CYS A 9 -1.91 -9.51 -37.82
N ALA A 10 -1.30 -8.57 -38.57
CA ALA A 10 0.15 -8.45 -38.72
C ALA A 10 0.74 -7.13 -38.18
N ALA A 11 -0.07 -6.26 -37.54
CA ALA A 11 0.42 -5.01 -36.95
C ALA A 11 0.60 -5.08 -35.42
N LEU A 12 0.18 -6.16 -34.77
CA LEU A 12 0.35 -6.37 -33.32
C LEU A 12 1.47 -7.36 -32.97
N LEU A 13 2.05 -8.05 -33.95
CA LEU A 13 3.21 -8.93 -33.73
C LEU A 13 4.57 -8.24 -34.00
N ALA A 14 4.58 -7.08 -34.66
CA ALA A 14 5.81 -6.33 -34.93
C ALA A 14 6.22 -5.36 -33.82
N ALA A 15 5.40 -5.19 -32.77
CA ALA A 15 5.73 -4.35 -31.60
C ALA A 15 6.35 -5.14 -30.43
N ALA A 16 6.40 -6.47 -30.51
CA ALA A 16 6.96 -7.33 -29.46
C ALA A 16 8.38 -7.86 -29.77
N MET A 17 8.98 -7.52 -30.92
CA MET A 17 10.31 -8.03 -31.33
C MET A 17 11.43 -6.97 -31.38
N VAL A 18 11.28 -5.84 -30.70
CA VAL A 18 12.36 -4.82 -30.58
C VAL A 18 12.93 -4.74 -29.15
N PHE A 19 12.42 -5.49 -28.17
CA PHE A 19 12.86 -5.42 -26.76
C PHE A 19 13.61 -6.66 -26.22
N ALA A 20 14.08 -7.55 -27.09
CA ALA A 20 15.06 -8.56 -26.70
C ALA A 20 16.17 -8.57 -27.75
N GLY A 21 17.32 -7.97 -27.43
CA GLY A 21 18.48 -7.91 -28.32
C GLY A 21 19.10 -9.28 -28.58
N CYS A 22 18.50 -10.07 -29.47
CA CYS A 22 19.07 -11.29 -30.02
C CYS A 22 19.28 -11.10 -31.53
N GLY A 23 20.54 -11.22 -31.97
CA GLY A 23 20.92 -11.18 -33.38
C GLY A 23 20.31 -12.34 -34.17
N SER A 24 20.05 -12.08 -35.44
CA SER A 24 19.31 -12.94 -36.36
C SER A 24 20.11 -14.13 -36.91
N ASP A 25 20.76 -14.94 -36.07
CA ASP A 25 21.49 -16.14 -36.50
C ASP A 25 21.48 -17.22 -35.39
N ALA A 26 20.36 -17.91 -35.19
CA ALA A 26 20.32 -19.25 -34.55
C ALA A 26 18.89 -19.83 -34.57
N CYS A 27 18.41 -20.29 -35.72
CA CYS A 27 17.34 -21.28 -35.80
C CYS A 27 17.65 -22.19 -37.00
N GLN A 28 18.33 -23.31 -36.75
CA GLN A 28 18.26 -24.48 -37.62
C GLN A 28 17.51 -25.57 -36.87
N ASP A 29 16.60 -26.22 -37.59
CA ASP A 29 15.80 -27.35 -37.16
C ASP A 29 16.67 -28.44 -36.56
N ASP A 30 16.38 -28.88 -35.34
CA ASP A 30 16.58 -30.27 -34.98
C ASP A 30 15.61 -30.73 -33.89
N ALA A 31 15.18 -31.97 -34.09
CA ALA A 31 14.11 -32.63 -33.36
C ALA A 31 14.50 -33.05 -31.94
N GLY A 32 13.54 -32.92 -31.02
CA GLY A 32 13.45 -33.74 -29.81
C GLY A 32 14.29 -33.29 -28.62
N CYS A 33 13.66 -32.60 -27.66
CA CYS A 33 14.05 -32.65 -26.25
C CYS A 33 12.84 -32.32 -25.36
N GLU A 34 12.30 -33.35 -24.70
CA GLU A 34 11.39 -33.23 -23.56
C GLU A 34 12.16 -32.77 -22.30
N SER A 35 11.53 -31.88 -21.54
CA SER A 35 11.77 -31.58 -20.11
C SER A 35 13.15 -31.04 -19.68
N GLY A 36 13.15 -29.77 -19.25
CA GLY A 36 14.08 -29.26 -18.24
C GLY A 36 15.11 -28.23 -18.70
N TYR A 37 14.72 -26.95 -18.74
CA TYR A 37 15.69 -25.85 -18.66
C TYR A 37 15.72 -25.29 -17.23
N ARG A 38 16.87 -25.48 -16.56
CA ARG A 38 17.33 -24.59 -15.50
C ARG A 38 18.01 -23.41 -16.17
N CYS A 39 17.49 -22.20 -15.98
CA CYS A 39 18.28 -20.98 -16.17
C CYS A 39 18.84 -20.57 -14.79
N ALA A 40 20.16 -20.54 -14.70
CA ALA A 40 20.85 -19.82 -13.64
C ALA A 40 21.11 -18.40 -14.14
N ASP A 41 20.58 -17.38 -13.46
CA ASP A 41 21.26 -16.10 -13.26
C ASP A 41 20.58 -15.27 -12.13
N PRO A 42 21.30 -14.33 -11.49
CA PRO A 42 20.85 -13.57 -10.33
C PRO A 42 20.20 -12.24 -10.72
N GLY A 43 19.09 -11.90 -10.06
CA GLY A 43 18.59 -10.53 -9.98
C GLY A 43 17.46 -10.18 -10.96
N GLY A 44 16.32 -9.76 -10.40
CA GLY A 44 15.22 -9.12 -11.12
C GLY A 44 13.94 -9.93 -11.12
N ILE A 45 13.08 -9.71 -10.13
CA ILE A 45 11.69 -10.18 -10.14
C ILE A 45 10.87 -9.11 -10.85
N PHE A 46 10.41 -9.40 -12.07
CA PHE A 46 9.32 -8.67 -12.71
C PHE A 46 8.11 -9.60 -12.83
N PHE A 47 6.98 -9.19 -12.25
CA PHE A 47 5.70 -9.87 -12.44
C PHE A 47 5.00 -9.29 -13.67
N ALA A 48 4.99 -10.04 -14.77
CA ALA A 48 4.02 -9.87 -15.84
C ALA A 48 2.99 -11.00 -15.73
N LYS A 49 1.85 -10.77 -15.08
CA LYS A 49 0.71 -11.70 -15.17
C LYS A 49 -0.04 -11.39 -16.47
N SER A 50 0.10 -12.27 -17.47
CA SER A 50 -0.77 -12.28 -18.65
C SER A 50 -1.89 -13.31 -18.48
N VAL A 51 -3.08 -12.84 -18.84
CA VAL A 51 -4.36 -13.53 -18.95
C VAL A 51 -4.25 -14.74 -19.88
N CYS A 52 -4.72 -15.90 -19.42
CA CYS A 52 -5.06 -17.04 -20.27
C CYS A 52 -6.34 -17.70 -19.73
N ILE A 53 -7.48 -17.37 -20.33
CA ILE A 53 -8.65 -18.25 -20.33
C ILE A 53 -8.89 -18.59 -21.80
N LEU A 54 -8.68 -19.84 -22.17
CA LEU A 54 -9.19 -20.39 -23.41
C LEU A 54 -10.14 -21.54 -23.08
N ALA A 55 -11.37 -21.34 -23.56
CA ALA A 55 -12.44 -22.30 -23.60
C ALA A 55 -11.99 -23.57 -24.34
N SER A 56 -12.25 -24.73 -23.75
CA SER A 56 -12.18 -26.02 -24.42
C SER A 56 -13.38 -26.86 -24.02
N ALA A 57 -14.36 -26.98 -24.92
CA ALA A 57 -15.26 -28.14 -25.01
C ALA A 57 -16.22 -27.97 -26.19
N LEU A 58 -15.84 -28.47 -27.37
CA LEU A 58 -16.77 -29.02 -28.35
C LEU A 58 -16.07 -30.21 -29.04
N PRO A 59 -16.71 -31.38 -29.07
CA PRO A 59 -16.48 -32.35 -30.15
C PRO A 59 -17.73 -32.46 -31.03
N ASP A 60 -17.51 -32.29 -32.34
CA ASP A 60 -18.47 -32.65 -33.40
C ASP A 60 -18.19 -34.07 -33.91
N ALA A 61 -19.26 -34.85 -34.09
CA ALA A 61 -19.52 -35.91 -35.11
C ALA A 61 -20.41 -37.00 -34.48
N GLY A 62 -21.53 -37.46 -35.04
CA GLY A 62 -22.20 -37.23 -36.32
C GLY A 62 -23.63 -37.80 -36.25
N PRO A 63 -24.39 -37.86 -37.36
CA PRO A 63 -25.84 -38.05 -37.34
C PRO A 63 -26.22 -39.53 -37.41
N ASP A 64 -27.22 -39.95 -36.63
CA ASP A 64 -27.99 -41.15 -36.97
C ASP A 64 -29.47 -41.01 -36.58
N SER A 65 -30.31 -41.54 -37.47
CA SER A 65 -31.75 -41.33 -37.58
C SER A 65 -32.59 -42.30 -36.75
N GLY A 66 -33.72 -41.84 -36.20
CA GLY A 66 -34.85 -42.73 -35.87
C GLY A 66 -35.83 -42.27 -34.78
N GLY A 67 -36.96 -41.70 -35.20
CA GLY A 67 -38.33 -42.06 -34.75
C GLY A 67 -38.82 -41.76 -33.31
N PRO A 68 -40.06 -41.25 -33.11
CA PRO A 68 -40.59 -40.80 -31.82
C PRO A 68 -41.53 -41.81 -31.14
N ASP A 69 -41.65 -41.73 -29.80
CA ASP A 69 -42.79 -42.14 -28.94
C ASP A 69 -42.28 -42.21 -27.48
N SER A 70 -42.99 -41.95 -26.38
CA SER A 70 -44.28 -41.36 -26.01
C SER A 70 -44.39 -41.58 -24.48
N GLY A 71 -45.14 -40.75 -23.75
CA GLY A 71 -45.73 -41.15 -22.47
C GLY A 71 -44.99 -40.73 -21.19
N GLY A 72 -45.68 -39.95 -20.36
CA GLY A 72 -45.29 -39.56 -19.02
C GLY A 72 -45.66 -40.60 -17.95
N PRO A 73 -46.14 -40.17 -16.76
CA PRO A 73 -45.48 -40.39 -15.48
C PRO A 73 -46.28 -41.34 -14.56
N ASP A 74 -46.01 -41.25 -13.25
CA ASP A 74 -46.76 -41.83 -12.13
C ASP A 74 -46.43 -43.30 -11.82
N SER A 75 -46.45 -43.80 -10.59
CA SER A 75 -46.64 -43.24 -9.25
C SER A 75 -46.45 -44.41 -8.26
N ASP A 76 -46.39 -44.07 -6.98
CA ASP A 76 -46.80 -44.92 -5.85
C ASP A 76 -45.89 -46.09 -5.45
N ALA A 77 -45.75 -46.47 -4.18
CA ALA A 77 -46.06 -45.89 -2.89
C ALA A 77 -45.58 -46.93 -1.85
N ASN A 78 -45.35 -46.44 -0.64
CA ASN A 78 -45.99 -46.93 0.59
C ASN A 78 -45.16 -47.68 1.66
N ALA A 79 -45.63 -47.39 2.88
CA ALA A 79 -45.44 -48.02 4.19
C ALA A 79 -44.28 -47.46 5.03
N ASP A 80 -44.49 -46.48 5.94
CA ASP A 80 -45.37 -46.45 7.14
C ASP A 80 -44.90 -47.41 8.25
N VAL A 81 -44.38 -46.86 9.35
CA VAL A 81 -44.95 -47.08 10.70
C VAL A 81 -44.72 -45.83 11.57
N SER A 82 -45.85 -45.22 11.91
CA SER A 82 -46.16 -44.17 12.91
C SER A 82 -45.88 -44.44 14.41
N HIS A 83 -45.84 -43.33 15.18
CA HIS A 83 -46.21 -43.03 16.59
C HIS A 83 -45.04 -42.31 17.32
N ASP A 84 -45.18 -41.15 17.97
CA ASP A 84 -46.34 -40.48 18.57
C ASP A 84 -46.09 -38.96 18.67
N ILE A 85 -47.17 -38.19 18.55
CA ILE A 85 -47.22 -36.72 18.74
C ILE A 85 -47.59 -36.43 20.19
N VAL A 86 -46.83 -35.55 20.86
CA VAL A 86 -47.31 -34.78 22.01
C VAL A 86 -46.98 -33.31 21.76
N ASP A 87 -48.03 -32.50 21.62
CA ASP A 87 -47.97 -31.04 21.57
C ASP A 87 -47.54 -30.47 22.94
N THR A 88 -46.50 -29.64 22.93
CA THR A 88 -46.37 -28.51 23.86
C THR A 88 -45.69 -27.34 23.14
N GLU A 89 -46.45 -26.28 22.92
CA GLU A 89 -45.96 -24.95 22.58
C GLU A 89 -45.17 -24.39 23.79
N ASP A 90 -43.90 -24.04 23.61
CA ASP A 90 -43.30 -22.83 24.20
C ASP A 90 -41.93 -22.51 23.56
N ALA A 91 -41.61 -21.22 23.53
CA ALA A 91 -40.56 -20.58 22.72
C ALA A 91 -39.10 -20.93 23.09
N GLY A 92 -38.22 -20.89 22.08
CA GLY A 92 -36.76 -20.79 22.25
C GLY A 92 -35.98 -21.25 21.03
N ASP A 93 -35.20 -20.36 20.43
CA ASP A 93 -34.20 -20.66 19.40
C ASP A 93 -33.09 -21.57 19.99
N ASP A 94 -33.11 -22.86 19.67
CA ASP A 94 -31.99 -23.76 19.91
C ASP A 94 -31.11 -23.83 18.65
N VAL A 95 -30.19 -22.88 18.53
CA VAL A 95 -28.90 -23.17 17.90
C VAL A 95 -28.21 -24.16 18.82
N PHE A 96 -27.90 -25.36 18.31
CA PHE A 96 -27.08 -26.36 18.98
C PHE A 96 -25.68 -25.79 19.23
N GLU A 97 -25.53 -24.98 20.29
CA GLU A 97 -24.26 -24.84 20.99
C GLU A 97 -24.05 -26.11 21.80
N ALA A 98 -22.96 -26.81 21.50
CA ALA A 98 -22.49 -27.90 22.33
C ALA A 98 -22.04 -27.33 23.69
N GLY A 99 -22.97 -27.34 24.66
CA GLY A 99 -22.72 -27.58 26.08
C GLY A 99 -21.87 -26.56 26.84
N CYS A 100 -22.47 -25.45 27.28
CA CYS A 100 -21.99 -24.72 28.46
C CYS A 100 -22.99 -24.90 29.62
N THR A 101 -22.60 -25.67 30.65
CA THR A 101 -23.33 -25.74 31.94
C THR A 101 -22.39 -25.38 33.08
N GLY A 102 -22.74 -24.36 33.88
CA GLY A 102 -22.05 -24.06 35.14
C GLY A 102 -20.94 -23.00 35.10
N GLY A 103 -20.89 -22.16 34.06
CA GLY A 103 -19.98 -21.00 34.02
C GLY A 103 -18.54 -21.30 33.59
N SER A 104 -18.27 -22.51 33.10
CA SER A 104 -17.03 -22.88 32.41
C SER A 104 -17.38 -23.69 31.17
N CYS A 105 -17.17 -23.12 29.98
CA CYS A 105 -17.26 -23.89 28.74
C CYS A 105 -16.07 -24.86 28.66
N PRO A 106 -16.23 -26.04 28.02
CA PRO A 106 -15.09 -26.91 27.69
C PRO A 106 -14.05 -26.08 26.94
N THR A 107 -12.78 -26.21 27.32
CA THR A 107 -11.67 -25.51 26.66
C THR A 107 -11.55 -26.06 25.26
N HIS A 108 -12.14 -25.35 24.30
CA HIS A 108 -12.08 -25.71 22.88
C HIS A 108 -10.62 -25.71 22.37
N CYS A 109 -9.78 -24.91 23.03
CA CYS A 109 -8.32 -24.79 22.90
C CYS A 109 -7.47 -26.05 23.09
N ASP A 110 -8.04 -27.26 23.20
CA ASP A 110 -7.29 -28.52 23.39
C ASP A 110 -8.07 -29.74 22.81
N ASP A 111 -9.02 -29.51 21.90
CA ASP A 111 -9.94 -30.56 21.40
C ASP A 111 -9.57 -31.12 20.01
N GLY A 112 -8.53 -30.57 19.37
CA GLY A 112 -8.00 -30.99 18.08
C GLY A 112 -8.80 -30.48 16.89
N LEU A 113 -9.75 -29.56 17.09
CA LEU A 113 -10.61 -29.03 16.04
C LEU A 113 -10.52 -27.50 16.00
N LEU A 114 -10.34 -26.93 14.80
CA LEU A 114 -10.49 -25.48 14.61
C LEU A 114 -11.95 -25.08 14.82
N ASN A 115 -12.29 -24.61 16.01
CA ASN A 115 -13.63 -24.19 16.39
C ASN A 115 -13.58 -22.98 17.35
N GLY A 116 -14.73 -22.50 17.82
CA GLY A 116 -14.77 -21.32 18.69
C GLY A 116 -14.20 -20.06 18.03
N ASP A 117 -13.29 -19.37 18.72
CA ASP A 117 -12.58 -18.17 18.24
C ASP A 117 -11.12 -18.43 17.86
N GLU A 118 -10.71 -19.70 17.78
CA GLU A 118 -9.38 -20.11 17.34
C GLU A 118 -9.03 -19.61 15.94
N THR A 119 -7.74 -19.34 15.74
CA THR A 119 -7.20 -18.94 14.44
C THR A 119 -6.36 -20.02 13.78
N ASP A 120 -5.85 -20.97 14.56
CA ASP A 120 -5.38 -22.28 14.12
C ASP A 120 -5.82 -23.34 15.14
N ILE A 121 -5.75 -24.63 14.79
CA ILE A 121 -6.25 -25.72 15.65
C ILE A 121 -5.69 -25.60 17.07
N ASP A 122 -6.58 -25.49 18.06
CA ASP A 122 -6.28 -25.39 19.49
C ASP A 122 -5.50 -24.12 19.92
N CYS A 123 -5.47 -23.04 19.10
CA CYS A 123 -4.72 -21.83 19.44
C CYS A 123 -5.20 -20.52 18.81
N GLY A 124 -4.76 -19.41 19.40
CA GLY A 124 -5.04 -18.04 18.95
C GLY A 124 -6.46 -17.58 19.30
N GLY A 125 -6.88 -16.46 18.73
CA GLY A 125 -8.11 -15.81 19.14
C GLY A 125 -7.96 -15.04 20.45
N GLY A 126 -9.08 -14.82 21.14
CA GLY A 126 -9.12 -14.11 22.43
C GLY A 126 -9.20 -15.03 23.65
N LEU A 127 -9.54 -16.31 23.48
CA LEU A 127 -9.78 -17.26 24.58
C LEU A 127 -8.69 -18.34 24.74
N CYS A 128 -7.92 -18.65 23.70
CA CYS A 128 -6.89 -19.69 23.73
C CYS A 128 -5.47 -19.12 23.90
N GLU A 129 -4.52 -20.01 24.20
CA GLU A 129 -3.11 -19.64 24.20
C GLU A 129 -2.67 -19.24 22.78
N PRO A 130 -1.74 -18.27 22.64
CA PRO A 130 -1.27 -17.85 21.33
C PRO A 130 -0.60 -18.98 20.54
N CYS A 131 -0.88 -19.02 19.25
CA CYS A 131 -0.29 -19.94 18.28
C CYS A 131 1.23 -19.80 18.17
N ALA A 132 1.89 -20.93 18.00
CA ALA A 132 3.32 -21.02 17.72
C ALA A 132 3.64 -20.54 16.29
N ASP A 133 4.92 -20.37 16.00
CA ASP A 133 5.39 -20.03 14.66
C ASP A 133 4.92 -21.06 13.62
N GLU A 134 4.66 -20.59 12.40
CA GLU A 134 4.12 -21.30 11.23
C GLU A 134 2.64 -21.71 11.32
N GLN A 135 1.98 -21.48 12.44
CA GLN A 135 0.52 -21.65 12.59
C GLN A 135 -0.25 -20.43 12.08
N LYS A 136 -1.53 -20.61 11.77
CA LYS A 136 -2.38 -19.51 11.28
C LYS A 136 -2.73 -18.50 12.37
N CYS A 137 -3.00 -17.28 11.92
CA CYS A 137 -3.41 -16.17 12.76
C CYS A 137 -4.27 -15.20 11.97
N SER A 138 -5.09 -14.42 12.68
CA SER A 138 -5.88 -13.33 12.11
C SER A 138 -5.34 -11.95 12.53
N THR A 139 -4.77 -11.87 13.73
CA THR A 139 -4.19 -10.67 14.35
C THR A 139 -2.85 -11.00 14.97
N HIS A 140 -2.05 -9.98 15.25
CA HIS A 140 -0.77 -10.16 15.94
C HIS A 140 -0.92 -10.78 17.34
N ALA A 141 -2.05 -10.58 18.01
CA ALA A 141 -2.29 -11.13 19.35
C ALA A 141 -2.45 -12.65 19.35
N ASP A 142 -2.83 -13.24 18.21
CA ASP A 142 -3.01 -14.68 18.07
C ASP A 142 -1.69 -15.45 18.10
N CYS A 143 -0.54 -14.79 17.96
CA CYS A 143 0.76 -15.42 17.88
C CYS A 143 1.55 -15.25 19.17
N ALA A 144 2.24 -16.31 19.62
CA ALA A 144 3.15 -16.26 20.77
C ALA A 144 4.31 -15.27 20.53
N SER A 145 4.73 -15.11 19.27
CA SER A 145 5.70 -14.12 18.81
C SER A 145 5.13 -12.69 18.69
N ALA A 146 3.84 -12.51 18.97
CA ALA A 146 3.06 -11.32 18.68
C ALA A 146 3.20 -10.84 17.21
N SER A 147 3.46 -11.76 16.26
CA SER A 147 3.86 -11.45 14.89
C SER A 147 3.10 -12.32 13.90
N CYS A 148 1.90 -11.84 13.53
CA CYS A 148 1.07 -12.44 12.50
C CYS A 148 1.35 -11.78 11.16
N PHE A 149 1.91 -12.51 10.19
CA PHE A 149 2.17 -11.97 8.86
C PHE A 149 1.62 -12.87 7.77
N PHE A 150 0.86 -12.27 6.85
CA PHE A 150 0.17 -12.98 5.78
C PHE A 150 -0.70 -14.15 6.29
N GLY A 151 -1.30 -13.97 7.47
CA GLY A 151 -2.18 -14.96 8.11
C GLY A 151 -1.42 -16.13 8.75
N VAL A 152 -0.11 -15.99 8.99
CA VAL A 152 0.73 -17.01 9.62
C VAL A 152 1.61 -16.38 10.70
N CYS A 153 1.69 -17.00 11.86
CA CYS A 153 2.61 -16.65 12.92
C CYS A 153 4.03 -16.85 12.45
N THR A 154 4.86 -15.82 12.55
CA THR A 154 6.28 -15.94 12.20
C THR A 154 7.11 -15.75 13.45
N PRO A 155 8.33 -16.32 13.49
CA PRO A 155 9.27 -16.03 14.56
C PRO A 155 9.40 -14.53 14.76
N ASP A 156 9.60 -14.10 16.00
CA ASP A 156 9.95 -12.71 16.31
C ASP A 156 11.32 -12.42 15.68
N ARG A 157 11.32 -12.07 14.39
CA ARG A 157 12.44 -11.37 13.77
C ARG A 157 12.54 -10.13 14.63
N CYS A 158 13.69 -9.91 15.28
CA CYS A 158 13.90 -8.92 16.34
C CYS A 158 13.52 -7.45 16.04
N GLY A 159 12.87 -7.21 14.92
CA GLY A 159 12.25 -5.99 14.53
C GLY A 159 13.12 -5.28 13.52
N TYR A 160 12.61 -4.13 13.11
CA TYR A 160 13.35 -3.16 12.36
C TYR A 160 13.63 -1.99 13.29
N ALA A 161 14.75 -1.33 13.07
CA ALA A 161 15.13 -0.16 13.86
C ALA A 161 15.74 0.90 12.96
N TRP A 162 15.69 2.12 13.46
CA TRP A 162 16.30 3.25 12.80
C TRP A 162 17.81 3.26 13.05
N THR A 163 18.56 3.29 11.96
CA THR A 163 20.01 3.45 11.95
C THR A 163 20.36 4.78 11.30
N PRO A 164 21.17 5.64 11.95
CA PRO A 164 21.57 6.91 11.36
C PRO A 164 22.55 6.67 10.21
N ILE A 165 22.36 7.37 9.10
CA ILE A 165 23.28 7.35 7.96
C ILE A 165 24.17 8.60 8.02
N SER A 166 25.48 8.38 7.98
CA SER A 166 26.46 9.45 7.87
C SER A 166 26.71 9.78 6.40
N SER A 167 26.43 11.03 6.01
CA SER A 167 26.73 11.57 4.69
C SER A 167 27.81 12.65 4.79
N THR A 168 28.70 12.71 3.82
CA THR A 168 29.73 13.76 3.70
C THR A 168 29.16 15.05 3.14
N ARG A 169 28.15 14.95 2.26
CA ARG A 169 27.37 16.06 1.72
C ARG A 169 25.90 15.85 2.05
N GLN A 170 25.25 16.91 2.50
CA GLN A 170 23.84 16.87 2.90
C GLN A 170 23.15 18.22 2.75
N PRO A 171 21.83 18.22 2.55
CA PRO A 171 21.03 19.44 2.63
C PRO A 171 21.12 20.06 4.03
N SER A 172 20.78 21.35 4.12
CA SER A 172 20.50 22.00 5.40
C SER A 172 19.34 21.31 6.11
N GLY A 173 19.28 21.47 7.43
CA GLY A 173 18.19 20.90 8.22
C GLY A 173 16.88 21.58 7.87
N ARG A 174 15.84 20.81 7.55
CA ARG A 174 14.61 21.33 6.98
C ARG A 174 13.36 20.60 7.45
N ARG A 175 12.23 21.32 7.45
CA ARG A 175 10.88 20.80 7.73
C ARG A 175 9.92 21.14 6.58
N GLY A 176 8.85 20.37 6.44
CA GLY A 176 7.83 20.58 5.40
C GLY A 176 8.37 20.46 3.97
N HIS A 177 9.53 19.82 3.81
CA HIS A 177 10.03 19.37 2.51
C HIS A 177 9.37 18.03 2.18
N GLN A 178 9.37 17.64 0.91
CA GLN A 178 8.98 16.29 0.53
C GLN A 178 10.08 15.57 -0.23
N MET A 179 10.06 14.23 -0.09
CA MET A 179 10.90 13.30 -0.82
C MET A 179 10.05 12.38 -1.69
N ALA A 180 10.62 11.95 -2.82
CA ALA A 180 10.06 10.90 -3.68
C ALA A 180 11.17 10.01 -4.22
N TYR A 181 10.93 8.71 -4.34
CA TYR A 181 11.89 7.77 -4.94
C TYR A 181 11.64 7.67 -6.45
N ASP A 182 12.58 8.17 -7.24
CA ASP A 182 12.61 8.01 -8.70
C ASP A 182 13.16 6.62 -9.04
N ALA A 183 12.24 5.68 -9.31
CA ALA A 183 12.59 4.29 -9.55
C ALA A 183 13.35 4.08 -10.87
N ARG A 184 13.17 4.94 -11.88
CA ARG A 184 13.90 4.85 -13.15
C ARG A 184 15.39 5.20 -12.98
N ARG A 185 15.69 6.15 -12.09
CA ARG A 185 17.06 6.64 -11.88
C ARG A 185 17.70 6.12 -10.59
N GLU A 186 16.96 5.38 -9.78
CA GLU A 186 17.37 4.87 -8.48
C GLU A 186 17.88 5.99 -7.55
N ARG A 187 17.12 7.09 -7.48
CA ARG A 187 17.45 8.27 -6.66
C ARG A 187 16.28 8.65 -5.78
N VAL A 188 16.55 9.04 -4.54
CA VAL A 188 15.56 9.80 -3.75
C VAL A 188 15.75 11.28 -4.08
N VAL A 189 14.69 11.91 -4.56
CA VAL A 189 14.64 13.35 -4.88
C VAL A 189 14.01 14.08 -3.70
N LEU A 190 14.66 15.12 -3.22
CA LEU A 190 14.16 16.02 -2.18
C LEU A 190 13.99 17.42 -2.78
N PHE A 191 12.88 18.09 -2.46
CA PHE A 191 12.68 19.49 -2.84
C PHE A 191 12.23 20.37 -1.68
N GLY A 192 12.79 21.58 -1.64
CA GLY A 192 12.30 22.70 -0.84
C GLY A 192 12.27 22.46 0.66
N GLY A 193 11.24 23.00 1.32
CA GLY A 193 11.10 23.02 2.78
C GLY A 193 11.54 24.34 3.41
N ASN A 194 11.65 24.32 4.73
CA ASN A 194 12.03 25.49 5.53
C ASN A 194 13.14 25.15 6.54
N ASP A 195 14.23 25.91 6.52
CA ASP A 195 15.36 25.81 7.47
C ASP A 195 15.53 27.06 8.36
N GLY A 196 14.48 27.89 8.42
CA GLY A 196 14.55 29.30 8.81
C GLY A 196 14.32 30.23 7.62
N LEU A 197 14.68 29.77 6.41
CA LEU A 197 14.30 30.37 5.13
C LEU A 197 13.53 29.35 4.29
N LEU A 198 12.72 29.83 3.34
CA LEU A 198 12.09 28.96 2.35
C LEU A 198 13.13 28.55 1.30
N LEU A 199 13.10 27.28 0.91
CA LEU A 199 14.08 26.69 0.03
C LEU A 199 13.45 26.29 -1.31
N ALA A 200 14.22 26.42 -2.40
CA ALA A 200 13.86 26.02 -3.76
C ALA A 200 14.89 25.05 -4.37
N ASP A 201 15.74 24.47 -3.52
CA ASP A 201 16.78 23.56 -3.90
C ASP A 201 16.23 22.15 -4.15
N THR A 202 16.81 21.46 -5.12
CA THR A 202 16.56 20.04 -5.41
C THR A 202 17.82 19.25 -5.11
N TRP A 203 17.68 18.26 -4.23
CA TRP A 203 18.76 17.36 -3.85
C TRP A 203 18.43 15.94 -4.27
N GLU A 204 19.46 15.18 -4.63
CA GLU A 204 19.33 13.75 -4.91
C GLU A 204 20.24 12.93 -4.01
N TRP A 205 19.67 11.87 -3.46
CA TRP A 205 20.38 10.85 -2.70
C TRP A 205 20.70 9.66 -3.60
N ASP A 206 21.97 9.25 -3.58
CA ASP A 206 22.48 8.11 -4.34
C ASP A 206 22.78 6.88 -3.47
N GLY A 207 22.28 6.86 -2.23
CA GLY A 207 22.59 5.81 -1.25
C GLY A 207 23.72 6.05 -0.30
N LYS A 208 24.55 7.04 -0.60
CA LYS A 208 25.75 7.32 0.16
C LYS A 208 25.83 8.78 0.52
N ASP A 209 25.59 9.66 -0.45
CA ASP A 209 25.70 11.09 -0.28
C ASP A 209 24.54 11.82 -0.98
N TRP A 210 24.24 13.02 -0.49
CA TRP A 210 23.34 13.93 -1.16
C TRP A 210 24.11 14.84 -2.12
N THR A 211 23.55 15.06 -3.30
CA THR A 211 24.06 16.01 -4.30
C THR A 211 23.01 17.06 -4.61
N LEU A 212 23.40 18.33 -4.58
CA LEU A 212 22.55 19.44 -5.03
C LEU A 212 22.54 19.43 -6.56
N VAL A 213 21.37 19.16 -7.16
CA VAL A 213 21.23 18.98 -8.61
C VAL A 213 20.55 20.16 -9.30
N ALA A 214 19.72 20.92 -8.59
CA ALA A 214 19.09 22.12 -9.15
C ALA A 214 18.75 23.16 -8.07
N ASN A 215 18.71 24.44 -8.47
CA ASN A 215 18.24 25.58 -7.67
C ASN A 215 17.23 26.44 -8.45
N SER A 216 16.61 25.86 -9.48
CA SER A 216 15.69 26.53 -10.41
C SER A 216 14.55 25.59 -10.73
N GLY A 217 13.37 26.14 -11.00
CA GLY A 217 12.14 25.36 -11.16
C GLY A 217 11.02 25.97 -10.34
N PRO A 218 10.33 25.19 -9.48
CA PRO A 218 9.33 25.73 -8.59
C PRO A 218 9.95 26.80 -7.66
N PRO A 219 9.22 27.88 -7.34
CA PRO A 219 9.66 28.86 -6.35
C PRO A 219 9.78 28.22 -4.96
N ALA A 220 10.56 28.87 -4.09
CA ALA A 220 10.81 28.40 -2.74
C ALA A 220 9.52 28.19 -1.96
N ARG A 221 9.32 26.99 -1.42
CA ARG A 221 8.08 26.58 -0.76
C ARG A 221 8.27 25.41 0.19
N PHE A 222 7.27 25.18 1.03
CA PHE A 222 7.18 24.05 1.95
C PHE A 222 5.73 23.56 2.02
N ASN A 223 5.49 22.45 2.72
CA ASN A 223 4.18 21.83 2.89
C ASN A 223 3.49 21.47 1.55
N HIS A 224 4.27 21.25 0.50
CA HIS A 224 3.82 20.73 -0.79
C HIS A 224 3.79 19.19 -0.74
N ALA A 225 3.15 18.56 -1.73
CA ALA A 225 3.12 17.11 -1.87
C ALA A 225 4.02 16.66 -3.02
N MET A 226 4.65 15.47 -2.90
CA MET A 226 5.45 14.86 -3.97
C MET A 226 5.24 13.35 -4.04
N ALA A 227 5.26 12.82 -5.26
CA ALA A 227 5.25 11.39 -5.54
C ALA A 227 5.94 11.12 -6.88
N TYR A 228 6.48 9.92 -7.06
CA TYR A 228 7.01 9.48 -8.36
C TYR A 228 5.91 8.78 -9.16
N ASP A 229 5.72 9.21 -10.41
CA ASP A 229 4.83 8.56 -11.37
C ASP A 229 5.68 7.75 -12.37
N PRO A 230 5.67 6.40 -12.33
CA PRO A 230 6.41 5.56 -13.26
C PRO A 230 5.85 5.55 -14.68
N VAL A 231 4.59 5.98 -14.90
CA VAL A 231 4.00 6.08 -16.25
C VAL A 231 4.51 7.33 -16.95
N LEU A 232 4.60 8.45 -16.21
CA LEU A 232 5.22 9.68 -16.71
C LEU A 232 6.75 9.61 -16.66
N GLU A 233 7.30 8.71 -15.85
CA GLU A 233 8.71 8.65 -15.46
C GLU A 233 9.19 9.98 -14.85
N ARG A 234 8.37 10.60 -14.00
CA ARG A 234 8.63 11.91 -13.41
C ARG A 234 8.31 11.92 -11.93
N VAL A 235 9.07 12.70 -11.15
CA VAL A 235 8.59 13.12 -9.83
C VAL A 235 7.60 14.27 -10.03
N VAL A 236 6.40 14.10 -9.51
CA VAL A 236 5.33 15.08 -9.49
C VAL A 236 5.42 15.86 -8.19
N LEU A 237 5.37 17.18 -8.26
CA LEU A 237 5.17 18.09 -7.14
C LEU A 237 3.85 18.82 -7.33
N PHE A 238 3.07 18.96 -6.27
CA PHE A 238 1.85 19.74 -6.26
C PHE A 238 1.73 20.63 -5.03
N GLY A 239 1.33 21.88 -5.26
CA GLY A 239 0.91 22.83 -4.25
C GLY A 239 2.00 23.26 -3.25
N GLY A 240 1.59 23.44 -1.99
CA GLY A 240 2.41 24.00 -0.91
C GLY A 240 2.24 25.50 -0.75
N GLU A 241 3.10 26.11 0.07
CA GLU A 241 2.98 27.51 0.42
C GLU A 241 4.32 28.25 0.43
N SER A 242 4.27 29.54 0.11
CA SER A 242 5.35 30.51 0.31
C SER A 242 4.78 31.78 0.95
N THR A 243 4.87 32.94 0.30
CA THR A 243 4.05 34.12 0.61
C THR A 243 2.60 33.97 0.15
N GLU A 244 2.33 32.99 -0.71
CA GLU A 244 1.02 32.63 -1.23
C GLU A 244 0.86 31.10 -1.23
N LEU A 245 -0.37 30.61 -1.34
CA LEU A 245 -0.61 29.20 -1.62
C LEU A 245 -0.44 28.91 -3.09
N HIS A 246 0.16 27.76 -3.36
CA HIS A 246 0.38 27.26 -4.71
C HIS A 246 -0.65 26.18 -5.03
N GLY A 247 -1.14 26.18 -6.27
CA GLY A 247 -1.95 25.11 -6.87
C GLY A 247 -1.38 24.64 -8.20
N ASP A 248 -0.09 24.92 -8.42
CA ASP A 248 0.64 24.51 -9.62
C ASP A 248 1.16 23.08 -9.48
N THR A 249 1.35 22.45 -10.64
CA THR A 249 1.98 21.13 -10.75
C THR A 249 3.34 21.29 -11.43
N TRP A 250 4.35 20.60 -10.90
CA TRP A 250 5.69 20.55 -11.48
C TRP A 250 6.14 19.10 -11.68
N LEU A 251 6.86 18.85 -12.77
CA LEU A 251 7.39 17.55 -13.15
C LEU A 251 8.92 17.60 -13.24
N TRP A 252 9.60 16.73 -12.49
CA TRP A 252 11.05 16.56 -12.53
C TRP A 252 11.43 15.37 -13.40
N ASP A 253 12.26 15.60 -14.40
CA ASP A 253 12.75 14.57 -15.35
C ASP A 253 14.10 13.95 -14.97
N GLY A 254 14.72 14.43 -13.91
CA GLY A 254 16.07 14.08 -13.49
C GLY A 254 17.13 15.12 -13.83
N GLU A 255 16.77 16.15 -14.59
CA GLU A 255 17.67 17.24 -14.96
C GLU A 255 17.03 18.61 -14.70
N ARG A 256 15.71 18.74 -14.94
CA ARG A 256 14.99 20.01 -14.81
C ARG A 256 13.53 19.80 -14.40
N TRP A 257 13.00 20.83 -13.76
CA TRP A 257 11.58 20.97 -13.48
C TRP A 257 10.86 21.61 -14.66
N THR A 258 9.70 21.07 -15.01
CA THR A 258 8.78 21.62 -16.01
C THR A 258 7.40 21.80 -15.40
N SER A 259 6.72 22.91 -15.71
CA SER A 259 5.36 23.13 -15.25
C SER A 259 4.38 22.23 -16.01
N ALA A 260 3.34 21.79 -15.31
CA ALA A 260 2.24 20.98 -15.82
C ALA A 260 0.89 21.67 -15.52
N PRO A 261 -0.26 21.15 -16.00
CA PRO A 261 -1.56 21.78 -15.77
C PRO A 261 -1.85 22.12 -14.31
N ILE A 262 -2.45 23.29 -14.09
CA ILE A 262 -2.79 23.85 -12.77
C ILE A 262 -4.14 23.28 -12.34
N ALA A 263 -4.10 22.27 -11.50
CA ALA A 263 -5.23 21.72 -10.76
C ALA A 263 -4.65 20.76 -9.71
N PRO A 264 -5.37 20.49 -8.62
CA PRO A 264 -6.58 21.17 -8.14
C PRO A 264 -6.34 22.58 -7.54
N GLU A 265 -7.31 23.13 -6.82
CA GLU A 265 -7.21 24.43 -6.15
C GLU A 265 -5.97 24.53 -5.24
N PRO A 266 -5.38 25.74 -5.09
CA PRO A 266 -4.21 25.95 -4.24
C PRO A 266 -4.41 25.43 -2.81
N ARG A 267 -3.44 24.64 -2.36
CA ARG A 267 -3.49 23.99 -1.05
C ARG A 267 -2.11 23.58 -0.56
N ARG A 268 -2.00 23.48 0.76
CA ARG A 268 -0.82 22.96 1.47
C ARG A 268 -1.21 21.75 2.31
N ASN A 269 -0.21 21.00 2.78
CA ASN A 269 -0.38 19.88 3.72
C ASN A 269 -1.32 18.78 3.20
N ALA A 270 -1.48 18.65 1.89
CA ALA A 270 -2.07 17.49 1.23
C ALA A 270 -1.02 16.39 1.09
N ALA A 271 -1.45 15.15 0.84
CA ALA A 271 -0.55 14.05 0.53
C ALA A 271 -0.79 13.53 -0.89
N LEU A 272 0.31 13.09 -1.53
CA LEU A 272 0.34 12.60 -2.90
C LEU A 272 1.08 11.26 -2.90
N VAL A 273 0.51 10.24 -3.53
CA VAL A 273 1.11 8.91 -3.68
C VAL A 273 0.77 8.33 -5.05
N TYR A 274 1.62 7.45 -5.59
CA TYR A 274 1.30 6.73 -6.83
C TYR A 274 0.39 5.55 -6.54
N ASP A 275 -0.67 5.41 -7.33
CA ASP A 275 -1.54 4.24 -7.32
C ASP A 275 -1.43 3.51 -8.66
N ALA A 276 -0.91 2.28 -8.60
CA ALA A 276 -0.75 1.43 -9.78
C ALA A 276 -2.12 1.02 -10.36
N GLU A 277 -3.13 0.86 -9.51
CA GLU A 277 -4.48 0.45 -9.94
C GLU A 277 -5.18 1.56 -10.72
N SER A 278 -5.08 2.81 -10.26
CA SER A 278 -5.58 4.00 -10.98
C SER A 278 -4.69 4.44 -12.14
N GLY A 279 -3.44 3.96 -12.21
CA GLY A 279 -2.47 4.31 -13.26
C GLY A 279 -2.01 5.77 -13.21
N GLY A 280 -1.84 6.32 -12.00
CA GLY A 280 -1.46 7.72 -11.80
C GLY A 280 -1.24 8.08 -10.34
N VAL A 281 -1.04 9.35 -10.04
CA VAL A 281 -0.87 9.81 -8.64
C VAL A 281 -2.19 10.30 -8.05
N ILE A 282 -2.49 9.83 -6.84
CA ILE A 282 -3.65 10.21 -6.03
C ILE A 282 -3.24 11.29 -5.05
N LEU A 283 -3.96 12.41 -5.09
CA LEU A 283 -3.90 13.49 -4.11
C LEU A 283 -5.13 13.44 -3.21
N PHE A 284 -4.95 13.59 -1.91
CA PHE A 284 -6.06 13.73 -0.96
C PHE A 284 -5.87 14.92 -0.02
N GLY A 285 -6.99 15.62 0.22
CA GLY A 285 -7.13 16.62 1.29
C GLY A 285 -6.22 17.83 1.18
N GLY A 286 -5.75 18.31 2.34
CA GLY A 286 -4.99 19.54 2.50
C GLY A 286 -5.87 20.72 2.94
N ILE A 287 -5.26 21.91 2.99
CA ILE A 287 -5.94 23.15 3.43
C ILE A 287 -5.65 24.32 2.49
N GLY A 288 -6.70 25.08 2.19
CA GLY A 288 -6.70 26.32 1.42
C GLY A 288 -6.28 27.55 2.23
N GLY A 289 -6.42 28.73 1.62
CA GLY A 289 -5.89 29.99 2.15
C GLY A 289 -6.98 30.96 2.59
N ASP A 290 -8.02 31.10 1.77
CA ASP A 290 -9.19 31.88 2.13
C ASP A 290 -10.14 30.99 2.95
N ASP A 291 -10.56 31.48 4.12
CA ASP A 291 -11.42 30.80 5.10
C ASP A 291 -10.90 29.48 5.72
N ASP A 292 -9.59 29.18 5.60
CA ASP A 292 -8.98 27.92 6.08
C ASP A 292 -9.77 26.68 5.61
N VAL A 293 -10.29 26.73 4.37
CA VAL A 293 -11.05 25.63 3.78
C VAL A 293 -10.25 24.34 3.84
N VAL A 294 -10.78 23.37 4.57
CA VAL A 294 -10.19 22.04 4.69
C VAL A 294 -10.77 21.18 3.58
N TYR A 295 -9.90 20.57 2.79
CA TYR A 295 -10.31 19.71 1.70
C TYR A 295 -10.38 18.25 2.14
N GLY A 296 -11.37 17.53 1.61
CA GLY A 296 -11.55 16.06 1.74
C GLY A 296 -11.86 15.42 0.39
N ASP A 297 -11.47 16.10 -0.69
CA ASP A 297 -11.57 15.62 -2.05
C ASP A 297 -10.40 14.70 -2.41
N THR A 298 -10.62 13.83 -3.39
CA THR A 298 -9.60 12.96 -3.96
C THR A 298 -9.45 13.26 -5.44
N TRP A 299 -8.22 13.53 -5.87
CA TRP A 299 -7.86 13.84 -7.24
C TRP A 299 -6.88 12.82 -7.80
N LEU A 300 -7.05 12.46 -9.06
CA LEU A 300 -6.15 11.62 -9.83
C LEU A 300 -5.48 12.46 -10.92
N LEU A 301 -4.15 12.46 -10.95
CA LEU A 301 -3.37 12.86 -12.11
C LEU A 301 -2.99 11.61 -12.89
N ALA A 302 -3.63 11.42 -14.05
CA ALA A 302 -3.32 10.31 -14.95
C ALA A 302 -3.18 10.85 -16.38
N ALA A 303 -2.22 10.29 -17.13
CA ALA A 303 -1.91 10.75 -18.49
C ALA A 303 -1.71 12.28 -18.60
N GLY A 304 -1.11 12.90 -17.57
CA GLY A 304 -0.81 14.33 -17.53
C GLY A 304 -2.02 15.25 -17.29
N SER A 305 -3.18 14.72 -16.93
CA SER A 305 -4.39 15.51 -16.65
C SER A 305 -5.00 15.17 -15.29
N TRP A 306 -5.42 16.20 -14.56
CA TRP A 306 -6.10 16.07 -13.28
C TRP A 306 -7.60 15.81 -13.47
N SER A 307 -8.14 14.91 -12.65
CA SER A 307 -9.58 14.66 -12.53
C SER A 307 -9.96 14.39 -11.08
N GLN A 308 -11.07 14.96 -10.63
CA GLN A 308 -11.60 14.67 -9.29
C GLN A 308 -12.29 13.31 -9.33
N VAL A 309 -11.86 12.37 -8.49
CA VAL A 309 -12.35 10.98 -8.50
C VAL A 309 -13.24 10.64 -7.31
N SER A 310 -13.18 11.41 -6.23
CA SER A 310 -14.09 11.25 -5.08
C SER A 310 -14.25 12.54 -4.28
N ASN A 311 -15.44 12.70 -3.67
CA ASN A 311 -15.78 13.70 -2.65
C ASN A 311 -16.29 13.04 -1.35
N SER A 312 -16.14 11.72 -1.24
CA SER A 312 -16.58 10.91 -0.10
C SER A 312 -15.42 10.09 0.43
N GLY A 313 -15.38 9.85 1.74
CA GLY A 313 -14.31 9.10 2.40
C GLY A 313 -13.94 9.72 3.74
N PRO A 314 -12.64 9.79 4.09
CA PRO A 314 -12.19 10.43 5.31
C PRO A 314 -12.69 11.87 5.39
N SER A 315 -13.02 12.33 6.60
CA SER A 315 -13.33 13.74 6.85
C SER A 315 -12.23 14.66 6.29
N PRO A 316 -12.58 15.86 5.81
CA PRO A 316 -11.61 16.84 5.35
C PRO A 316 -10.49 17.05 6.38
N ARG A 317 -9.23 16.99 5.93
CA ARG A 317 -8.07 17.02 6.81
C ARG A 317 -6.80 17.44 6.10
N TRP A 318 -5.83 17.93 6.86
CA TRP A 318 -4.48 18.22 6.41
C TRP A 318 -3.45 17.46 7.26
N ASN A 319 -2.20 17.41 6.81
CA ASN A 319 -1.08 16.78 7.55
C ASN A 319 -1.31 15.31 7.92
N HIS A 320 -2.19 14.61 7.19
CA HIS A 320 -2.34 13.16 7.31
C HIS A 320 -1.16 12.46 6.63
N ALA A 321 -0.87 11.23 7.06
CA ALA A 321 0.15 10.42 6.42
C ALA A 321 -0.52 9.50 5.38
N MET A 322 0.11 9.33 4.21
CA MET A 322 -0.35 8.42 3.16
C MET A 322 0.81 7.62 2.57
N ALA A 323 0.56 6.35 2.26
CA ALA A 323 1.51 5.47 1.60
C ALA A 323 0.79 4.49 0.67
N ALA A 324 1.40 4.20 -0.48
CA ALA A 324 0.91 3.19 -1.41
C ALA A 324 1.45 1.80 -1.03
N ASP A 325 0.56 0.93 -0.58
CA ASP A 325 0.83 -0.47 -0.31
C ASP A 325 0.78 -1.27 -1.62
N SER A 326 1.95 -1.34 -2.26
CA SER A 326 2.13 -2.05 -3.53
C SER A 326 1.97 -3.58 -3.44
N ALA A 327 1.93 -4.17 -2.24
CA ALA A 327 1.68 -5.61 -2.10
C ALA A 327 0.19 -5.95 -2.17
N ARG A 328 -0.67 -4.97 -1.89
CA ARG A 328 -2.13 -5.13 -1.81
C ARG A 328 -2.89 -4.22 -2.79
N ASP A 329 -2.17 -3.50 -3.65
CA ASP A 329 -2.72 -2.53 -4.60
C ASP A 329 -3.70 -1.53 -3.95
N GLN A 330 -3.27 -0.94 -2.83
CA GLN A 330 -4.10 0.00 -2.05
C GLN A 330 -3.29 1.20 -1.57
N ILE A 331 -3.97 2.30 -1.24
CA ILE A 331 -3.36 3.40 -0.47
C ILE A 331 -3.87 3.34 0.96
N VAL A 332 -2.95 3.45 1.92
CA VAL A 332 -3.29 3.60 3.34
C VAL A 332 -3.16 5.07 3.71
N LEU A 333 -4.16 5.60 4.42
CA LEU A 333 -4.14 6.91 5.06
C LEU A 333 -4.24 6.73 6.57
N PHE A 334 -3.45 7.51 7.32
CA PHE A 334 -3.52 7.55 8.77
C PHE A 334 -3.53 8.99 9.31
N GLY A 335 -4.44 9.25 10.24
CA GLY A 335 -4.46 10.45 11.07
C GLY A 335 -4.64 11.76 10.28
N GLY A 336 -3.88 12.78 10.65
CA GLY A 336 -4.05 14.16 10.22
C GLY A 336 -4.91 14.97 11.17
N SER A 337 -5.28 16.18 10.76
CA SER A 337 -6.10 17.07 11.58
C SER A 337 -6.97 18.00 10.74
N ASP A 338 -8.05 18.47 11.34
CA ASP A 338 -8.74 19.71 10.95
C ASP A 338 -8.53 20.80 12.02
N LEU A 339 -9.31 21.88 11.96
CA LEU A 339 -9.23 23.01 12.90
C LEU A 339 -9.52 22.64 14.36
N ASN A 340 -10.25 21.55 14.60
CA ASN A 340 -10.77 21.18 15.92
C ASN A 340 -10.29 19.81 16.41
N THR A 341 -9.93 18.91 15.50
CA THR A 341 -9.75 17.49 15.78
C THR A 341 -8.46 16.97 15.15
N ALA A 342 -7.62 16.32 15.96
CA ALA A 342 -6.59 15.42 15.46
C ALA A 342 -7.18 14.01 15.34
N TYR A 343 -6.92 13.35 14.22
CA TYR A 343 -7.47 12.05 13.88
C TYR A 343 -6.49 10.91 14.21
N ALA A 344 -7.03 9.75 14.57
CA ALA A 344 -6.31 8.48 14.79
C ALA A 344 -6.86 7.34 13.92
N ASP A 345 -7.72 7.66 12.95
CA ASP A 345 -8.37 6.69 12.08
C ASP A 345 -7.43 6.23 10.96
N THR A 346 -7.71 5.02 10.49
CA THR A 346 -7.04 4.41 9.34
C THR A 346 -8.05 4.26 8.21
N TRP A 347 -7.65 4.63 7.00
CA TRP A 347 -8.47 4.47 5.80
C TRP A 347 -7.67 3.77 4.71
N GLN A 348 -8.37 3.00 3.89
CA GLN A 348 -7.83 2.35 2.71
C GLN A 348 -8.54 2.87 1.47
N TRP A 349 -7.80 3.13 0.40
CA TRP A 349 -8.32 3.44 -0.93
C TRP A 349 -8.00 2.29 -1.89
N GLY A 350 -9.01 1.87 -2.65
CA GLY A 350 -8.89 0.93 -3.78
C GLY A 350 -10.05 1.12 -4.75
N ARG A 351 -10.40 0.11 -5.54
CA ARG A 351 -11.49 0.16 -6.56
C ARG A 351 -12.82 0.77 -6.11
N ALA A 352 -13.23 0.54 -4.87
CA ALA A 352 -14.50 1.04 -4.33
C ALA A 352 -14.41 2.47 -3.75
N GLY A 353 -13.24 3.11 -3.85
CA GLY A 353 -12.93 4.36 -3.19
C GLY A 353 -12.44 4.15 -1.76
N TRP A 354 -12.68 5.15 -0.90
CA TRP A 354 -12.25 5.12 0.50
C TRP A 354 -13.11 4.22 1.37
N THR A 355 -12.49 3.31 2.11
CA THR A 355 -13.12 2.46 3.13
C THR A 355 -12.44 2.66 4.49
N PRO A 356 -13.20 2.89 5.58
CA PRO A 356 -12.64 3.05 6.92
C PRO A 356 -12.20 1.70 7.50
N ARG A 357 -11.12 1.71 8.28
CA ARG A 357 -10.66 0.54 9.05
C ARG A 357 -10.85 0.80 10.54
N ALA A 358 -11.80 0.10 11.14
CA ALA A 358 -12.10 0.18 12.57
C ALA A 358 -11.15 -0.71 13.39
N ILE A 359 -9.86 -0.34 13.39
CA ILE A 359 -8.79 -1.06 14.05
C ILE A 359 -8.11 -0.17 15.10
N ALA A 360 -7.60 -0.78 16.17
CA ALA A 360 -6.75 -0.08 17.12
C ALA A 360 -5.40 0.25 16.47
N GLY A 361 -4.73 1.30 16.96
CA GLY A 361 -3.46 1.71 16.38
C GLY A 361 -2.86 2.93 17.07
N PRO A 362 -1.98 3.67 16.36
CA PRO A 362 -1.28 4.80 16.93
C PRO A 362 -2.26 5.86 17.48
N PRO A 363 -1.87 6.62 18.52
CA PRO A 363 -2.68 7.76 18.97
C PRO A 363 -2.79 8.84 17.89
N ALA A 364 -3.82 9.69 18.04
CA ALA A 364 -4.13 10.77 17.11
C ALA A 364 -2.95 11.71 16.88
N ARG A 365 -2.62 11.96 15.62
CA ARG A 365 -1.44 12.75 15.23
C ARG A 365 -1.57 13.33 13.83
N ALA A 366 -0.89 14.46 13.63
CA ALA A 366 -0.68 15.09 12.34
C ALA A 366 0.83 15.23 12.05
N SER A 367 1.19 15.45 10.79
CA SER A 367 2.56 15.68 10.32
C SER A 367 3.52 14.53 10.66
N ALA A 368 2.97 13.32 10.79
CA ALA A 368 3.72 12.08 10.77
C ALA A 368 4.15 11.75 9.33
N ALA A 369 5.17 10.91 9.18
CA ALA A 369 5.62 10.46 7.87
C ALA A 369 5.32 8.97 7.77
N MET A 370 4.83 8.54 6.60
CA MET A 370 4.50 7.15 6.32
C MET A 370 5.06 6.74 4.96
N ALA A 371 5.58 5.52 4.88
CA ALA A 371 6.07 4.93 3.63
C ALA A 371 5.84 3.41 3.69
N PHE A 372 5.50 2.82 2.54
CA PHE A 372 5.38 1.37 2.43
C PHE A 372 6.73 0.74 2.15
N ASP A 373 7.10 -0.24 2.94
CA ASP A 373 8.29 -1.04 2.80
C ASP A 373 7.92 -2.42 2.23
N PRO A 374 8.12 -2.68 0.92
CA PRO A 374 7.77 -3.96 0.30
C PRO A 374 8.66 -5.12 0.75
N THR A 375 9.82 -4.87 1.36
CA THR A 375 10.63 -5.94 1.98
C THR A 375 10.04 -6.43 3.29
N LEU A 376 9.28 -5.56 3.96
CA LEU A 376 8.43 -5.89 5.10
C LEU A 376 7.04 -6.37 4.70
N GLY A 377 6.52 -5.85 3.58
CA GLY A 377 5.10 -5.95 3.24
C GLY A 377 4.23 -5.05 4.14
N GLN A 378 4.82 -4.00 4.73
CA GLN A 378 4.19 -3.16 5.76
C GLN A 378 4.43 -1.66 5.52
N SER A 379 3.47 -0.84 5.93
CA SER A 379 3.65 0.62 6.02
C SER A 379 4.31 0.99 7.34
N VAL A 380 5.43 1.69 7.28
CA VAL A 380 6.11 2.27 8.44
C VAL A 380 5.57 3.68 8.66
N LEU A 381 5.19 4.01 9.89
CA LEU A 381 4.78 5.33 10.34
C LEU A 381 5.74 5.79 11.43
N PHE A 382 6.20 7.04 11.37
CA PHE A 382 7.07 7.59 12.41
C PHE A 382 6.65 8.99 12.83
N GLY A 383 6.74 9.24 14.15
CA GLY A 383 6.69 10.56 14.75
C GLY A 383 5.37 11.29 14.52
N GLY A 384 5.44 12.59 14.26
CA GLY A 384 4.30 13.48 14.12
C GLY A 384 4.03 14.31 15.37
N PHE A 385 2.90 14.99 15.39
CA PHE A 385 2.49 15.92 16.42
C PHE A 385 1.07 15.60 16.89
N SER A 386 0.95 15.39 18.20
CA SER A 386 -0.30 15.36 18.93
C SER A 386 -0.32 16.59 19.85
N SER A 387 -0.55 16.43 21.16
CA SER A 387 -0.23 17.50 22.13
C SER A 387 1.27 17.75 22.28
N VAL A 388 2.08 16.75 21.93
CA VAL A 388 3.55 16.76 21.92
C VAL A 388 4.06 16.19 20.61
N ARG A 389 5.35 16.41 20.30
CA ARG A 389 5.99 15.68 19.20
C ARG A 389 6.22 14.25 19.65
N LEU A 390 5.92 13.33 18.75
CA LEU A 390 6.05 11.90 18.98
C LEU A 390 7.33 11.40 18.31
N GLY A 391 7.89 10.32 18.84
CA GLY A 391 9.09 9.66 18.33
C GLY A 391 8.95 8.14 18.35
N ASP A 392 7.73 7.66 18.46
CA ASP A 392 7.35 6.26 18.29
C ASP A 392 7.29 5.90 16.80
N SER A 393 7.50 4.61 16.54
CA SER A 393 7.37 4.01 15.21
C SER A 393 6.25 2.99 15.25
N TRP A 394 5.44 2.95 14.21
CA TRP A 394 4.37 1.95 14.04
C TRP A 394 4.51 1.29 12.69
N ILE A 395 4.17 0.01 12.62
CA ILE A 395 4.12 -0.77 11.39
C ILE A 395 2.68 -1.25 11.16
N TYR A 396 2.22 -1.14 9.93
CA TYR A 396 0.90 -1.60 9.49
C TYR A 396 1.04 -2.69 8.44
N ASP A 397 0.50 -3.86 8.69
CA ASP A 397 0.62 -5.04 7.81
C ASP A 397 -0.56 -5.20 6.84
N GLY A 398 -1.37 -4.16 6.65
CA GLY A 398 -2.59 -4.22 5.85
C GLY A 398 -3.82 -4.74 6.61
N VAL A 399 -3.64 -5.24 7.82
CA VAL A 399 -4.71 -5.70 8.72
C VAL A 399 -4.70 -4.85 9.99
N ASP A 400 -3.61 -4.90 10.76
CA ASP A 400 -3.45 -4.30 12.09
C ASP A 400 -2.19 -3.44 12.22
N TRP A 401 -2.21 -2.55 13.21
CA TRP A 401 -1.06 -1.76 13.62
C TRP A 401 -0.32 -2.43 14.77
N LYS A 402 1.01 -2.43 14.70
CA LYS A 402 1.91 -2.83 15.79
C LYS A 402 2.93 -1.72 16.05
N GLU A 403 3.18 -1.40 17.31
CA GLU A 403 4.27 -0.47 17.68
C GLU A 403 5.61 -1.18 17.48
N SER A 404 6.53 -0.53 16.76
CA SER A 404 7.88 -1.05 16.52
C SER A 404 8.83 -0.57 17.60
N ALA A 405 9.26 -1.47 18.47
CA ALA A 405 10.24 -1.20 19.51
C ALA A 405 11.68 -1.26 18.96
N GLY A 406 12.44 -0.18 19.09
CA GLY A 406 13.83 -0.14 18.63
C GLY A 406 14.45 1.24 18.73
N ALA A 407 15.74 1.32 18.39
CA ALA A 407 16.41 2.62 18.23
C ALA A 407 15.60 3.48 17.24
N SER A 408 15.37 4.73 17.63
CA SER A 408 14.51 5.66 16.91
C SER A 408 15.12 7.07 16.91
N PRO A 409 14.87 7.88 15.86
CA PRO A 409 15.20 9.30 15.88
C PRO A 409 14.48 9.99 17.04
N SER A 410 15.01 11.12 17.48
CA SER A 410 14.33 11.93 18.50
C SER A 410 12.95 12.41 18.03
N PRO A 411 11.99 12.65 18.95
CA PRO A 411 10.63 13.06 18.59
C PRO A 411 10.58 14.29 17.68
N ARG A 412 9.83 14.18 16.57
CA ARG A 412 9.79 15.21 15.52
C ARG A 412 8.56 15.09 14.64
N SER A 413 8.21 16.18 13.96
CA SER A 413 7.17 16.24 12.94
C SER A 413 7.66 16.95 11.68
N GLN A 414 6.85 16.92 10.60
CA GLN A 414 7.14 17.60 9.33
C GLN A 414 8.45 17.15 8.66
N MET A 415 8.84 15.90 8.90
CA MET A 415 9.85 15.17 8.15
C MET A 415 9.20 14.51 6.92
N SER A 416 10.04 14.03 6.00
CA SER A 416 9.59 13.21 4.87
C SER A 416 10.20 11.82 4.94
N MET A 417 9.51 10.83 4.38
CA MET A 417 9.92 9.44 4.41
C MET A 417 9.53 8.74 3.10
N VAL A 418 10.43 7.92 2.57
CA VAL A 418 10.25 7.18 1.32
C VAL A 418 10.96 5.83 1.39
N TYR A 419 10.51 4.84 0.61
CA TYR A 419 11.25 3.60 0.43
C TYR A 419 12.24 3.73 -0.73
N ASP A 420 13.52 3.48 -0.46
CA ASP A 420 14.55 3.41 -1.51
C ASP A 420 14.71 1.95 -1.94
N ALA A 421 14.07 1.60 -3.06
CA ALA A 421 13.98 0.23 -3.54
C ALA A 421 15.33 -0.36 -3.99
N ALA A 422 16.26 0.47 -4.45
CA ALA A 422 17.60 0.01 -4.84
C ALA A 422 18.42 -0.44 -3.62
N ARG A 423 18.12 0.12 -2.44
CA ARG A 423 18.83 -0.17 -1.18
C ARG A 423 18.02 -0.96 -0.16
N ARG A 424 16.74 -1.17 -0.45
CA ARG A 424 15.82 -1.99 0.34
C ARG A 424 15.68 -1.50 1.77
N HIS A 425 15.46 -0.21 1.93
CA HIS A 425 15.21 0.39 3.23
C HIS A 425 14.29 1.61 3.13
N THR A 426 13.60 1.90 4.21
CA THR A 426 12.83 3.13 4.35
C THR A 426 13.73 4.26 4.84
N LEU A 427 13.84 5.34 4.07
CA LEU A 427 14.69 6.50 4.31
C LEU A 427 13.87 7.65 4.90
N LEU A 428 14.36 8.26 5.97
CA LEU A 428 13.78 9.44 6.61
C LEU A 428 14.79 10.58 6.63
N PHE A 429 14.32 11.81 6.38
CA PHE A 429 15.15 13.00 6.46
C PHE A 429 14.44 14.16 7.16
N GLY A 430 15.21 14.92 7.93
CA GLY A 430 14.82 16.22 8.47
C GLY A 430 13.75 16.18 9.57
N GLY A 431 12.89 17.18 9.58
CA GLY A 431 11.84 17.39 10.58
C GLY A 431 12.19 18.43 11.65
N TRP A 432 11.26 18.66 12.58
CA TRP A 432 11.39 19.67 13.64
C TRP A 432 10.80 19.17 14.97
N ASN A 433 11.47 19.45 16.09
CA ASN A 433 11.00 19.07 17.43
C ASN A 433 10.42 20.22 18.27
N GLY A 434 10.41 21.46 17.75
CA GLY A 434 10.05 22.65 18.52
C GLY A 434 11.18 23.66 18.71
N SER A 435 12.42 23.19 18.73
CA SER A 435 13.60 24.03 18.97
C SER A 435 14.68 23.84 17.92
N GLN A 436 14.81 22.63 17.36
CA GLN A 436 15.81 22.26 16.39
C GLN A 436 15.15 21.74 15.11
N ILE A 437 15.64 22.23 13.97
CA ILE A 437 15.35 21.65 12.65
C ILE A 437 16.46 20.65 12.35
N PHE A 438 16.09 19.40 12.06
CA PHE A 438 17.05 18.32 11.86
C PHE A 438 17.53 18.25 10.42
N ARG A 439 18.75 17.73 10.26
CA ARG A 439 19.43 17.49 8.97
C ARG A 439 19.93 16.05 8.83
N GLU A 440 19.50 15.19 9.73
CA GLU A 440 19.97 13.81 9.81
C GLU A 440 19.21 12.96 8.80
N THR A 441 19.93 12.01 8.20
CA THR A 441 19.35 10.95 7.37
C THR A 441 19.30 9.68 8.22
N TRP A 442 18.16 8.99 8.22
CA TRP A 442 17.96 7.74 8.94
C TRP A 442 17.43 6.69 8.00
N ALA A 443 17.83 5.44 8.20
CA ALA A 443 17.27 4.29 7.50
C ALA A 443 16.62 3.34 8.50
N PHE A 444 15.40 2.90 8.19
CA PHE A 444 14.73 1.82 8.89
C PHE A 444 15.13 0.50 8.25
N VAL A 445 15.86 -0.32 8.99
CA VAL A 445 16.51 -1.55 8.50
C VAL A 445 16.32 -2.68 9.50
N PRO A 446 16.50 -3.95 9.08
CA PRO A 446 16.53 -5.06 10.02
C PRO A 446 17.54 -4.82 11.13
N ARG A 447 17.17 -5.16 12.36
CA ARG A 447 18.06 -5.02 13.52
C ARG A 447 19.28 -5.92 13.39
N ALA A 448 20.47 -5.31 13.48
CA ALA A 448 21.76 -5.99 13.34
C ALA A 448 22.16 -6.80 14.58
N ASP A 449 21.51 -6.56 15.73
CA ASP A 449 21.79 -7.23 17.00
C ASP A 449 21.10 -8.58 17.15
N CYS A 450 20.60 -9.16 16.05
CA CYS A 450 20.00 -10.49 16.06
C CYS A 450 20.68 -11.51 15.14
N PRO A 451 20.76 -12.77 15.61
CA PRO A 451 21.50 -13.84 14.95
C PRO A 451 20.88 -14.32 13.64
#